data_AF-A0A536PBT0-F1
#
_entry.id   AF-A0A536PBT0-F1
#
_cell.length_a   1.000
_cell.length_b   1.000
_cell.length_c   1.000
_cell.angle_alpha   90.00
_cell.angle_beta   90.00
_cell.angle_gamma   90.00
#
_symmetry.space_group_name_H-M   'P 1'
#
loop_
_entity.id
_entity.type
_entity.pdbx_description
1 polymer ?
#
loop_
_entity_poly.entity_id
_entity_poly.type
_entity_poly.pdbx_seq_one_letter_code
_entity_poly.pdbx_strand_id
1 'polypeptide(L)'
;MEPARINAVLLIKRNFDEDVVVERLPIDKFMARLLIGLTPAGTKEIVYNSYRAVDDKSERAWIDTIEAKGVDRMWSEYEKAKDKPETLHEEMEMFRMLYSSAAAYDLNTTLQKDKAITSKMEAVSKTMRIIVKALENTKSDFRYDIGSYRKLVE
;
A
#
# COMPACT_ATOMS: atom_id res chain seq x y z
N MET A 1 30.00 -5.46 0.34
CA MET A 1 28.66 -5.93 0.73
C MET A 1 27.91 -6.28 -0.53
N GLU A 2 27.29 -7.46 -0.59
CA GLU A 2 26.38 -7.77 -1.69
C GLU A 2 25.13 -6.87 -1.59
N PRO A 3 24.60 -6.36 -2.71
CA PRO A 3 23.39 -5.55 -2.68
C PRO A 3 22.21 -6.40 -2.16
N ALA A 4 21.57 -5.94 -1.09
CA ALA A 4 20.36 -6.55 -0.58
C ALA A 4 19.26 -6.46 -1.65
N ARG A 5 18.76 -7.60 -2.13
CA ARG A 5 17.62 -7.64 -3.04
C ARG A 5 16.34 -7.37 -2.25
N ILE A 6 15.50 -6.49 -2.77
CA ILE A 6 14.16 -6.28 -2.23
C ILE A 6 13.28 -7.38 -2.79
N ASN A 7 12.84 -8.30 -1.93
CA ASN A 7 12.00 -9.43 -2.36
C ASN A 7 10.50 -9.08 -2.33
N ALA A 8 10.11 -8.16 -1.45
CA ALA A 8 8.72 -7.73 -1.30
C ALA A 8 8.60 -6.32 -0.75
N VAL A 9 7.44 -5.71 -1.00
CA VAL A 9 7.01 -4.41 -0.48
C VAL A 9 5.68 -4.61 0.23
N LEU A 10 5.55 -4.05 1.43
CA LEU A 10 4.29 -4.05 2.18
C LEU A 10 3.82 -2.62 2.37
N LEU A 11 2.68 -2.28 1.78
CA LEU A 11 1.97 -1.03 2.02
C LEU A 11 1.11 -1.23 3.27
N ILE A 12 1.53 -0.63 4.38
CA ILE A 12 0.85 -0.80 5.68
C ILE A 12 -0.25 0.25 5.81
N LYS A 13 -1.42 -0.19 6.26
CA LYS A 13 -2.53 0.69 6.62
C LYS A 13 -3.20 0.28 7.92
N ARG A 14 -4.08 1.15 8.38
CA ARG A 14 -5.01 0.89 9.46
C ARG A 14 -6.38 1.41 9.07
N ASN A 15 -7.16 0.57 8.41
CA ASN A 15 -8.51 0.90 7.96
C ASN A 15 -9.53 -0.07 8.56
N PHE A 16 -10.36 0.43 9.49
CA PHE A 16 -11.37 -0.40 10.17
C PHE A 16 -12.60 -0.66 9.30
N ASP A 17 -12.81 0.09 8.22
CA ASP A 17 -13.94 -0.11 7.31
C ASP A 17 -13.70 -1.26 6.33
N GLU A 18 -12.46 -1.74 6.23
CA GLU A 18 -12.09 -2.86 5.36
C GLU A 18 -11.91 -4.16 6.14
N ASP A 19 -12.36 -5.26 5.55
CA ASP A 19 -12.18 -6.61 6.10
C ASP A 19 -10.94 -7.32 5.56
N VAL A 20 -10.38 -6.84 4.44
CA VAL A 20 -9.14 -7.39 3.89
C VAL A 20 -8.00 -7.11 4.85
N VAL A 21 -7.31 -8.17 5.27
CA VAL A 21 -6.17 -8.11 6.19
C VAL A 21 -4.88 -8.08 5.40
N VAL A 22 -4.75 -8.92 4.38
CA VAL A 22 -3.59 -8.92 3.49
C VAL A 22 -4.02 -9.32 2.09
N GLU A 23 -3.48 -8.64 1.08
CA GLU A 23 -3.62 -9.06 -0.31
C GLU A 23 -2.38 -8.75 -1.12
N ARG A 24 -2.10 -9.58 -2.14
CA ARG A 24 -1.15 -9.23 -3.18
C ARG A 24 -1.78 -8.21 -4.12
N LEU A 25 -1.05 -7.12 -4.36
CA LEU A 25 -1.57 -6.00 -5.12
C LEU A 25 -1.33 -6.17 -6.63
N PRO A 26 -2.34 -5.96 -7.49
CA PRO A 26 -2.11 -5.61 -8.87
C PRO A 26 -1.49 -4.21 -8.96
N ILE A 27 -0.80 -3.92 -10.07
CA ILE A 27 -0.10 -2.64 -10.27
C ILE A 27 -1.01 -1.44 -10.08
N ASP A 28 -2.24 -1.47 -10.61
CA ASP A 28 -3.18 -0.35 -10.53
C ASP A 28 -3.48 0.04 -9.07
N LYS A 29 -3.73 -0.96 -8.22
CA LYS A 29 -3.98 -0.71 -6.79
C LYS A 29 -2.73 -0.29 -6.05
N PHE A 30 -1.57 -0.86 -6.38
CA PHE A 30 -0.30 -0.49 -5.77
C PHE A 30 0.05 0.98 -6.04
N MET A 31 -0.02 1.38 -7.31
CA MET A 31 0.27 2.76 -7.72
C MET A 31 -0.77 3.74 -7.17
N ALA A 32 -2.06 3.39 -7.19
CA ALA A 32 -3.09 4.23 -6.58
C ALA A 32 -2.88 4.44 -5.07
N ARG A 33 -2.49 3.38 -4.33
CA ARG A 33 -2.20 3.49 -2.88
C ARG A 33 -1.05 4.45 -2.59
N LEU A 34 -0.02 4.45 -3.42
CA LEU A 34 1.13 5.34 -3.29
C LEU A 34 0.83 6.78 -3.70
N LEU A 35 0.06 6.98 -4.77
CA LEU A 35 -0.43 8.31 -5.17
C LEU A 35 -1.28 8.97 -4.08
N ILE A 36 -2.14 8.19 -3.41
CA ILE A 36 -2.97 8.70 -2.31
C ILE A 36 -2.14 8.99 -1.05
N GLY A 37 -1.15 8.14 -0.76
CA GLY A 37 -0.25 8.34 0.38
C GLY A 37 -0.95 8.27 1.75
N LEU A 38 -2.05 7.52 1.87
CA LEU A 38 -2.79 7.43 3.14
C LEU A 38 -1.96 6.72 4.22
N THR A 39 -1.66 7.44 5.29
CA THR A 39 -1.00 6.92 6.49
C THR A 39 -1.98 6.11 7.35
N PRO A 40 -1.47 5.30 8.29
CA PRO A 40 -2.30 4.65 9.31
C PRO A 40 -3.10 5.63 10.21
N ALA A 41 -2.74 6.92 10.23
CA ALA A 41 -3.49 7.95 10.94
C ALA A 41 -4.63 8.56 10.11
N GLY A 42 -4.78 8.14 8.84
CA GLY A 42 -5.77 8.68 7.91
C GLY A 42 -5.37 10.02 7.28
N THR A 43 -4.12 10.46 7.49
CA THR A 43 -3.56 11.63 6.81
C THR A 43 -2.99 11.23 5.45
N LYS A 44 -3.04 12.12 4.45
CA LYS A 44 -2.30 11.94 3.20
C LYS A 44 -0.89 12.50 3.36
N GLU A 45 0.11 11.67 3.11
CA GLU A 45 1.52 12.04 3.07
C GLU A 45 2.13 11.56 1.75
N ILE A 46 2.67 12.48 0.96
CA ILE A 46 3.48 12.10 -0.21
C ILE A 46 4.84 11.67 0.34
N VAL A 47 5.28 10.47 -0.03
CA VAL A 47 6.34 9.71 0.65
C VAL A 47 7.69 10.43 0.67
N TYR A 48 7.92 11.37 -0.25
CA TYR A 48 9.18 12.12 -0.37
C TYR A 48 9.17 13.59 0.12
N ASN A 49 8.10 14.04 0.76
CA ASN A 49 7.88 15.48 1.02
C ASN A 49 8.79 16.15 2.07
N SER A 50 9.56 15.40 2.85
CA SER A 50 10.43 16.04 3.87
C SER A 50 11.56 16.88 3.27
N TYR A 51 11.85 16.76 1.97
CA TYR A 51 12.93 17.50 1.29
C TYR A 51 12.49 18.61 0.33
N ARG A 52 11.19 18.78 0.01
CA ARG A 52 10.71 19.75 -1.00
C ARG A 52 9.38 20.44 -0.59
N ALA A 53 9.46 21.43 0.29
CA ALA A 53 8.30 22.06 0.93
C ALA A 53 7.42 23.00 0.05
N VAL A 54 7.79 23.25 -1.22
CA VAL A 54 7.07 24.22 -2.10
C VAL A 54 6.19 23.53 -3.15
N ASP A 55 6.62 22.38 -3.67
CA ASP A 55 5.89 21.66 -4.73
C ASP A 55 4.64 20.92 -4.22
N ASP A 56 4.61 20.61 -2.91
CA ASP A 56 3.61 19.79 -2.21
C ASP A 56 2.15 20.24 -2.42
N LYS A 57 1.84 21.55 -2.33
CA LYS A 57 0.43 21.99 -2.46
C LYS A 57 -0.11 21.86 -3.88
N SER A 58 0.73 22.14 -4.87
CA SER A 58 0.32 22.08 -6.28
C SER A 58 0.21 20.64 -6.77
N GLU A 59 1.17 19.79 -6.39
CA GLU A 59 1.14 18.36 -6.67
C GLU A 59 -0.04 17.68 -5.98
N ARG A 60 -0.28 18.00 -4.70
CA ARG A 60 -1.44 17.47 -3.98
C ARG A 60 -2.75 17.89 -4.62
N ALA A 61 -2.89 19.17 -5.00
CA ALA A 61 -4.08 19.62 -5.70
C ALA A 61 -4.27 18.90 -7.03
N TRP A 62 -3.17 18.67 -7.77
CA TRP A 62 -3.20 17.90 -9.01
C TRP A 62 -3.61 16.44 -8.78
N ILE A 63 -3.06 15.77 -7.76
CA ILE A 63 -3.43 14.41 -7.35
C ILE A 63 -4.92 14.36 -6.99
N ASP A 64 -5.43 15.33 -6.23
CA ASP A 64 -6.84 15.40 -5.85
C ASP A 64 -7.75 15.50 -7.11
N THR A 65 -7.30 16.15 -8.21
CA THR A 65 -8.07 16.15 -9.47
C THR A 65 -8.13 14.78 -10.15
N ILE A 66 -7.06 13.98 -10.04
CA ILE A 66 -7.03 12.61 -10.56
C ILE A 66 -7.87 11.70 -9.67
N GLU A 67 -7.75 11.83 -8.35
CA GLU A 67 -8.53 11.08 -7.36
C GLU A 67 -10.03 11.30 -7.51
N ALA A 68 -10.46 12.53 -7.83
CA ALA A 68 -11.87 12.86 -8.09
C ALA A 68 -12.48 12.08 -9.27
N LYS A 69 -11.66 11.51 -10.16
CA LYS A 69 -12.10 10.62 -11.23
C LYS A 69 -12.32 9.17 -10.76
N GLY A 70 -12.03 8.87 -9.50
CA GLY A 70 -12.23 7.58 -8.85
C GLY A 70 -10.93 6.83 -8.60
N VAL A 71 -10.78 6.31 -7.37
CA VAL A 71 -9.58 5.59 -6.91
C VAL A 71 -9.24 4.38 -7.79
N ASP A 72 -10.25 3.61 -8.20
CA ASP A 72 -10.05 2.42 -9.05
C ASP A 72 -9.47 2.73 -10.44
N ARG A 73 -9.60 3.98 -10.90
CA ARG A 73 -9.07 4.44 -12.20
C ARG A 73 -7.85 5.33 -12.04
N MET A 74 -7.44 5.63 -10.82
CA MET A 74 -6.46 6.67 -10.51
C MET A 74 -5.14 6.45 -11.24
N TRP A 75 -4.61 5.22 -11.26
CA TRP A 75 -3.38 4.92 -11.99
C TRP A 75 -3.55 5.11 -13.51
N SER A 76 -4.64 4.60 -14.09
CA SER A 76 -4.88 4.78 -15.54
C SER A 76 -5.10 6.24 -15.95
N GLU A 77 -5.73 7.04 -15.08
CA GLU A 77 -5.95 8.47 -15.33
C GLU A 77 -4.66 9.27 -15.14
N TYR A 78 -3.83 8.86 -14.19
CA TYR A 78 -2.46 9.34 -14.06
C TYR A 78 -1.70 9.07 -15.36
N GLU A 79 -1.64 7.82 -15.85
CA GLU A 79 -0.88 7.46 -17.07
C GLU A 79 -1.26 8.32 -18.28
N LYS A 80 -2.55 8.58 -18.50
CA LYS A 80 -3.07 9.39 -19.61
C LYS A 80 -2.79 10.89 -19.50
N ALA A 81 -2.56 11.41 -18.29
CA ALA A 81 -2.36 12.83 -18.08
C ALA A 81 -1.08 13.33 -18.77
N LYS A 82 -1.13 14.49 -19.42
CA LYS A 82 0.02 15.05 -20.15
C LYS A 82 0.77 16.12 -19.37
N ASP A 83 0.16 16.61 -18.31
CA ASP A 83 0.54 17.72 -17.46
C ASP A 83 0.93 17.23 -16.05
N LYS A 84 1.56 16.04 -15.99
CA LYS A 84 2.06 15.48 -14.72
C LYS A 84 3.15 16.39 -14.15
N PRO A 85 3.13 16.71 -12.85
CA PRO A 85 4.29 17.28 -12.18
C PRO A 85 5.52 16.37 -12.37
N GLU A 86 6.66 16.93 -12.77
CA GLU A 86 7.87 16.16 -13.14
C GLU A 86 8.41 15.33 -11.97
N THR A 87 8.47 15.96 -10.80
CA THR A 87 8.87 15.39 -9.50
C THR A 87 7.99 14.21 -9.10
N LEU A 88 6.67 14.35 -9.19
CA LEU A 88 5.71 13.27 -8.96
C LEU A 88 5.90 12.15 -9.99
N HIS A 89 6.26 12.49 -11.23
CA HIS A 89 6.54 11.49 -12.26
C HIS A 89 7.77 10.64 -11.98
N GLU A 90 8.87 11.27 -11.61
CA GLU A 90 10.09 10.56 -11.20
C GLU A 90 9.82 9.61 -10.01
N GLU A 91 9.06 10.07 -9.01
CA GLU A 91 8.70 9.27 -7.84
C GLU A 91 7.82 8.06 -8.22
N MET A 92 6.80 8.27 -9.04
CA MET A 92 5.93 7.18 -9.48
C MET A 92 6.67 6.17 -10.37
N GLU A 93 7.61 6.61 -11.21
CA GLU A 93 8.44 5.68 -11.98
C GLU A 93 9.34 4.82 -11.08
N MET A 94 9.91 5.40 -10.02
CA MET A 94 10.67 4.64 -9.01
C MET A 94 9.78 3.54 -8.37
N PHE A 95 8.56 3.88 -7.96
CA PHE A 95 7.65 2.88 -7.39
C PHE A 95 7.20 1.83 -8.40
N ARG A 96 6.97 2.21 -9.66
CA ARG A 96 6.66 1.27 -10.75
C ARG A 96 7.79 0.27 -10.97
N MET A 97 9.04 0.74 -10.93
CA MET A 97 10.23 -0.13 -10.99
C MET A 97 10.32 -1.05 -9.76
N LEU A 98 9.97 -0.56 -8.57
CA LEU A 98 9.92 -1.35 -7.35
C LEU A 98 8.88 -2.49 -7.44
N TYR A 99 7.67 -2.19 -7.92
CA TYR A 99 6.63 -3.19 -8.20
C TYR A 99 7.10 -4.25 -9.19
N SER A 100 7.83 -3.84 -10.22
CA SER A 100 8.37 -4.74 -11.23
C SER A 100 9.47 -5.66 -10.69
N SER A 101 10.09 -5.28 -9.57
CA SER A 101 11.25 -5.98 -9.00
C SER A 101 10.90 -6.84 -7.78
N ALA A 102 9.76 -6.61 -7.14
CA ALA A 102 9.39 -7.20 -5.86
C ALA A 102 7.88 -7.50 -5.77
N ALA A 103 7.50 -8.51 -4.98
CA ALA A 103 6.08 -8.76 -4.72
C ALA A 103 5.48 -7.62 -3.85
N ALA A 104 4.40 -7.00 -4.30
CA ALA A 104 3.73 -5.94 -3.56
C ALA A 104 2.49 -6.44 -2.83
N TYR A 105 2.36 -6.08 -1.56
CA TYR A 105 1.26 -6.46 -0.69
C TYR A 105 0.63 -5.23 -0.02
N ASP A 106 -0.68 -5.25 0.17
CA ASP A 106 -1.37 -4.36 1.10
C ASP A 106 -1.57 -5.11 2.42
N LEU A 107 -1.27 -4.45 3.54
CA LEU A 107 -1.38 -5.04 4.87
C LEU A 107 -2.19 -4.11 5.78
N ASN A 108 -3.35 -4.60 6.22
CA ASN A 108 -4.21 -3.89 7.15
C ASN A 108 -3.99 -4.37 8.58
N THR A 109 -3.63 -3.45 9.47
CA THR A 109 -3.24 -3.75 10.86
C THR A 109 -4.43 -3.80 11.82
N THR A 110 -5.61 -4.19 11.32
CA THR A 110 -6.90 -4.11 12.03
C THR A 110 -7.42 -5.46 12.53
N LEU A 111 -6.53 -6.43 12.80
CA LEU A 111 -6.90 -7.73 13.38
C LEU A 111 -7.73 -7.63 14.68
N GLN A 112 -7.68 -6.49 15.38
CA GLN A 112 -8.55 -6.20 16.53
C GLN A 112 -10.06 -6.20 16.20
N LYS A 113 -10.44 -6.19 14.92
CA LYS A 113 -11.83 -6.39 14.48
C LYS A 113 -12.34 -7.81 14.75
N ASP A 114 -11.44 -8.80 14.79
CA ASP A 114 -11.81 -10.18 15.09
C ASP A 114 -12.08 -10.32 16.60
N LYS A 115 -13.30 -10.75 16.95
CA LYS A 115 -13.74 -10.96 18.34
C LYS A 115 -12.91 -12.00 19.08
N ALA A 116 -12.26 -12.91 18.38
CA ALA A 116 -11.39 -13.92 18.98
C ALA A 116 -9.94 -13.42 19.18
N ILE A 117 -9.65 -12.15 18.87
CA ILE A 117 -8.41 -11.46 19.26
C ILE A 117 -8.65 -10.71 20.57
N THR A 118 -7.93 -11.10 21.61
CA THR A 118 -8.19 -10.66 22.99
C THR A 118 -7.28 -9.52 23.44
N SER A 119 -6.19 -9.25 22.72
CA SER A 119 -5.24 -8.19 23.08
C SER A 119 -4.56 -7.56 21.87
N LYS A 120 -4.06 -6.33 22.06
CA LYS A 120 -3.24 -5.64 21.05
C LYS A 120 -1.95 -6.41 20.73
N MET A 121 -1.34 -7.02 21.74
CA MET A 121 -0.12 -7.79 21.59
C MET A 121 -0.35 -9.04 20.73
N GLU A 122 -1.49 -9.71 20.90
CA GLU A 122 -1.90 -10.83 20.05
C GLU A 122 -2.09 -10.39 18.60
N ALA A 123 -2.78 -9.24 18.38
CA ALA A 123 -2.96 -8.68 17.04
C ALA A 123 -1.62 -8.41 16.35
N VAL A 124 -0.65 -7.80 17.05
CA VAL A 124 0.69 -7.51 16.51
C VAL A 124 1.43 -8.82 16.19
N SER A 125 1.43 -9.78 17.11
CA SER A 125 2.09 -11.09 16.92
C SER A 125 1.55 -11.83 15.70
N LYS A 126 0.22 -11.89 15.54
CA LYS A 126 -0.40 -12.51 14.35
C LYS A 126 -0.10 -11.71 13.07
N THR A 127 -0.10 -10.38 13.13
CA THR A 127 0.30 -9.54 11.98
C THR A 127 1.73 -9.85 11.52
N MET A 128 2.68 -10.01 12.45
CA MET A 128 4.05 -10.40 12.11
C MET A 128 4.10 -11.76 11.40
N ARG A 129 3.31 -12.75 11.86
CA ARG A 129 3.23 -14.06 11.19
C ARG A 129 2.60 -13.97 9.80
N ILE A 130 1.61 -13.09 9.60
CA ILE A 130 1.04 -12.81 8.27
C ILE A 130 2.10 -12.23 7.34
N ILE A 131 2.93 -11.28 7.81
CA ILE A 131 4.04 -10.72 7.02
C ILE A 131 4.97 -11.84 6.55
N VAL A 132 5.42 -12.71 7.46
CA VAL A 132 6.28 -13.86 7.11
C VAL A 132 5.60 -14.74 6.06
N LYS A 133 4.31 -15.05 6.22
CA LYS A 133 3.57 -15.87 5.26
C LYS A 133 3.38 -15.22 3.90
N ALA A 134 3.26 -13.89 3.83
CA ALA A 134 3.24 -13.17 2.57
C ALA A 134 4.61 -13.23 1.86
N LEU A 135 5.71 -13.13 2.61
CA LEU A 135 7.07 -13.22 2.07
C LEU A 135 7.41 -14.63 1.54
N GLU A 136 6.82 -15.67 2.12
CA GLU A 136 6.98 -17.07 1.68
C GLU A 136 6.12 -17.41 0.45
N ASN A 137 5.22 -16.52 0.01
CA ASN A 137 4.21 -16.81 -1.01
C ASN A 137 4.54 -16.16 -2.36
N THR A 138 4.28 -16.89 -3.45
CA THR A 138 4.49 -16.44 -4.83
C THR A 138 3.20 -16.40 -5.66
N LYS A 139 2.05 -16.74 -5.08
CA LYS A 139 0.76 -16.80 -5.77
C LYS A 139 0.19 -15.41 -6.00
N SER A 140 -0.47 -15.22 -7.14
CA SER A 140 -1.13 -13.97 -7.51
C SER A 140 -2.47 -13.76 -6.79
N ASP A 141 -3.11 -14.84 -6.34
CA ASP A 141 -4.41 -14.85 -5.65
C ASP A 141 -4.28 -14.81 -4.12
N PHE A 142 -3.11 -14.47 -3.59
CA PHE A 142 -2.86 -14.35 -2.16
C PHE A 142 -3.72 -13.22 -1.56
N ARG A 143 -4.83 -13.58 -0.93
CA ARG A 143 -5.77 -12.64 -0.31
C ARG A 143 -6.46 -13.29 0.87
N TYR A 144 -6.41 -12.62 2.02
CA TYR A 144 -7.06 -13.07 3.24
C TYR A 144 -7.72 -11.89 3.95
N ASP A 145 -8.91 -12.14 4.45
CA ASP A 145 -9.74 -11.20 5.19
C ASP A 145 -9.84 -11.59 6.67
N ILE A 146 -10.58 -10.80 7.44
CA ILE A 146 -10.80 -11.01 8.87
C ILE A 146 -11.42 -12.38 9.20
N GLY A 147 -12.16 -12.98 8.25
CA GLY A 147 -12.77 -14.30 8.42
C GLY A 147 -11.86 -15.47 8.02
N SER A 148 -10.76 -15.21 7.31
CA SER A 148 -9.92 -16.26 6.70
C SER A 148 -8.44 -16.19 7.06
N TYR A 149 -7.93 -15.07 7.58
CA TYR A 149 -6.51 -14.89 7.88
C TYR A 149 -5.94 -15.92 8.86
N ARG A 150 -6.78 -16.48 9.74
CA ARG A 150 -6.39 -17.54 10.68
C ARG A 150 -5.78 -18.75 9.97
N LYS A 151 -6.23 -19.07 8.75
CA LYS A 151 -5.66 -20.14 7.91
C LYS A 151 -4.17 -19.95 7.59
N LEU A 152 -3.63 -18.73 7.74
CA LEU A 152 -2.22 -18.44 7.57
C LEU A 152 -1.39 -18.62 8.84
N VAL A 153 -2.01 -18.43 10.01
CA VAL A 153 -1.31 -18.21 11.28
C VAL A 153 -1.75 -19.14 12.41
N GLU A 154 -2.60 -20.12 12.12
CA GLU A 154 -3.05 -21.19 13.01
C GLU A 154 -2.81 -22.52 12.32
#